data_AF-A0A2E6ZWY9-F1
#
_entry.id   AF-A0A2E6ZWY9-F1
#
_cell.length_a   1.000
_cell.length_b   1.000
_cell.length_c   1.000
_cell.angle_alpha   90.00
_cell.angle_beta   90.00
_cell.angle_gamma   90.00
#
_symmetry.space_group_name_H-M   'P 1'
#
loop_
_entity.id
_entity.type
_entity.pdbx_description
1 polymer ?
#
loop_
_entity_poly.entity_id
_entity_poly.type
_entity_poly.pdbx_seq_one_letter_code
_entity_poly.pdbx_strand_id
1 'polypeptide(L)'
;MRASAEVIQLDAVRPLHQRRDRTPRSRGQEAPSMQLDQVNENSPLRILERCCQEGLGEGELGVVMARAGVGKTAFLVQIGLDHALRGHSVLHVALGQDLEHVRSWYDALFEDLADTTALDDRDAVRAGVDTHRIIQAYSDASFPHERLDDLVALYGQTGFKPDVIMVDGLDWEGGGVVERAAELGALKQIARRLGAVLWIAAQTHRDQTPAHPTLVPPPCAQYEALINLAIFLEPEGTHVEVRLLKDHLRDATAETHLQLHPDTMRLVRDETATGVVRLPASAYTLLSGGARGAETIFGETAERFGAGETTFSFAGRDTERQRGLVELTPTELQRGAVSEAYITAQLHRSFPETPAFQTLLQSIWHQVATAGEVFVVGEVLEDDTVKGGTGWGAELAKHLRKRLFVFDQKREQWLTWGDGTWAPVDPPCIERTRFTGTGTRFLSDAGRQAIEDLFERSFGNR
;
A
#
# COMPACT_ATOMS: atom_id res chain seq x y z
N MET A 1 -0.42 5.93 30.23
CA MET A 1 -0.20 4.62 29.58
C MET A 1 1.15 4.71 28.90
N ARG A 2 2.11 3.83 29.23
CA ARG A 2 3.54 4.03 28.95
C ARG A 2 3.82 3.91 27.44
N ALA A 3 4.35 4.98 26.85
CA ALA A 3 4.98 4.95 25.53
C ALA A 3 6.31 4.17 25.64
N SER A 4 6.56 3.26 24.70
CA SER A 4 7.84 2.57 24.58
C SER A 4 8.70 3.38 23.61
N ALA A 5 9.68 4.10 24.14
CA ALA A 5 10.74 4.76 23.37
C ALA A 5 12.04 3.99 23.62
N GLU A 6 12.66 3.45 22.56
CA GLU A 6 13.97 2.84 22.65
C GLU A 6 15.02 3.92 22.31
N VAL A 7 15.78 4.33 23.31
CA VAL A 7 16.90 5.27 23.18
C VAL A 7 18.18 4.45 23.19
N ILE A 8 18.94 4.47 22.10
CA ILE A 8 20.28 3.87 22.06
C ILE A 8 21.21 4.76 22.89
N GLN A 9 21.71 4.19 23.99
CA GLN A 9 22.55 4.86 24.98
C GLN A 9 24.00 4.90 24.47
N LEU A 10 24.49 6.09 24.10
CA LEU A 10 25.90 6.30 23.75
C LEU A 10 26.74 6.39 25.04
N ASP A 11 27.65 5.44 25.24
CA ASP A 11 28.59 5.43 26.35
C ASP A 11 29.58 6.60 26.30
N ALA A 12 29.72 7.28 27.43
CA ALA A 12 30.56 8.44 27.61
C ALA A 12 32.07 8.10 27.58
N VAL A 13 32.78 8.56 26.55
CA VAL A 13 34.24 8.56 26.51
C VAL A 13 34.78 9.84 27.20
N ARG A 14 35.57 9.66 28.26
CA ARG A 14 36.22 10.75 29.02
C ARG A 14 37.24 11.52 28.17
N PRO A 15 37.41 12.85 28.38
CA PRO A 15 38.36 13.65 27.63
C PRO A 15 39.78 13.50 28.19
N LEU A 16 40.75 13.16 27.32
CA LEU A 16 42.18 13.30 27.58
C LEU A 16 42.67 14.63 26.97
N HIS A 17 43.38 15.40 27.80
CA HIS A 17 43.91 16.71 27.48
C HIS A 17 45.18 16.67 26.60
N GLN A 18 45.26 17.68 25.72
CA GLN A 18 46.45 18.33 25.14
C GLN A 18 47.37 17.54 24.18
N ARG A 19 47.47 18.04 22.94
CA ARG A 19 48.60 18.89 22.51
C ARG A 19 48.33 19.55 21.16
N ARG A 20 48.70 20.83 21.05
CA ARG A 20 48.76 21.60 19.80
C ARG A 20 49.93 21.08 18.97
N ASP A 21 49.68 20.74 17.71
CA ASP A 21 50.69 20.87 16.67
C ASP A 21 50.07 21.33 15.35
N ARG A 22 50.80 22.22 14.67
CA ARG A 22 50.39 22.88 13.42
C ARG A 22 50.94 22.12 12.21
N THR A 23 50.24 22.28 11.07
CA THR A 23 50.59 21.99 9.65
C THR A 23 50.24 20.61 9.09
N PRO A 24 50.04 20.48 7.76
CA PRO A 24 49.40 21.37 6.78
C PRO A 24 48.24 20.70 6.02
N ARG A 25 47.38 21.52 5.39
CA ARG A 25 46.23 21.11 4.56
C ARG A 25 46.64 20.08 3.48
N SER A 26 46.24 18.83 3.63
CA SER A 26 46.11 17.89 2.51
C SER A 26 44.70 18.03 1.92
N ARG A 27 44.66 18.13 0.59
CA ARG A 27 43.43 18.13 -0.21
C ARG A 27 42.60 16.91 0.17
N GLY A 28 41.37 17.15 0.64
CA GLY A 28 40.38 16.10 0.81
C GLY A 28 40.18 15.41 -0.54
N GLN A 29 40.36 14.09 -0.55
CA GLN A 29 39.66 13.26 -1.52
C GLN A 29 38.17 13.46 -1.21
N GLU A 30 37.47 14.14 -2.12
CA GLU A 30 36.01 14.11 -2.17
C GLU A 30 35.59 12.64 -2.28
N ALA A 31 34.72 12.23 -1.35
CA ALA A 31 33.98 10.98 -1.48
C ALA A 31 33.16 11.02 -2.78
N PRO A 32 32.98 9.89 -3.48
CA PRO A 32 32.45 9.87 -4.83
C PRO A 32 30.99 10.37 -4.84
N SER A 33 30.78 11.55 -5.42
CA SER A 33 29.49 12.26 -5.48
C SER A 33 28.60 11.83 -6.66
N MET A 34 28.81 10.64 -7.23
CA MET A 34 28.29 10.31 -8.58
C MET A 34 27.33 9.10 -8.66
N GLN A 35 26.58 8.78 -7.60
CA GLN A 35 25.55 7.71 -7.63
C GLN A 35 24.16 8.08 -7.08
N LEU A 36 24.02 9.08 -6.19
CA LEU A 36 22.71 9.45 -5.60
C LEU A 36 21.75 10.14 -6.60
N ASP A 37 22.27 10.80 -7.63
CA ASP A 37 21.45 11.52 -8.61
C ASP A 37 20.65 10.59 -9.55
N GLN A 38 21.19 9.40 -9.86
CA GLN A 38 20.54 8.37 -10.67
C GLN A 38 19.50 7.57 -9.87
N VAL A 39 19.76 7.36 -8.57
CA VAL A 39 18.82 6.71 -7.64
C VAL A 39 17.49 7.47 -7.58
N ASN A 40 17.54 8.80 -7.69
CA ASN A 40 16.39 9.69 -7.58
C ASN A 40 15.47 9.76 -8.83
N GLU A 41 15.84 9.18 -9.97
CA GLU A 41 15.02 9.30 -11.19
C GLU A 41 13.70 8.52 -11.15
N ASN A 42 13.59 7.53 -10.27
CA ASN A 42 12.44 6.62 -10.19
C ASN A 42 11.42 7.02 -9.10
N SER A 43 11.68 8.12 -8.39
CA SER A 43 10.84 8.65 -7.32
C SER A 43 9.56 9.28 -7.90
N PRO A 44 8.37 9.00 -7.34
CA PRO A 44 7.12 9.65 -7.76
C PRO A 44 7.18 11.18 -7.56
N LEU A 45 8.00 11.68 -6.61
CA LEU A 45 8.19 13.11 -6.41
C LEU A 45 8.83 13.80 -7.62
N ARG A 46 9.75 13.16 -8.36
CA ARG A 46 10.40 13.82 -9.50
C ARG A 46 9.47 14.09 -10.68
N ILE A 47 8.33 13.40 -10.76
CA ILE A 47 7.33 13.74 -11.77
C ILE A 47 6.25 14.66 -11.21
N LEU A 48 5.95 14.60 -9.90
CA LEU A 48 5.21 15.69 -9.26
C LEU A 48 5.96 17.03 -9.39
N GLU A 49 7.28 17.06 -9.24
CA GLU A 49 8.14 18.23 -9.49
C GLU A 49 8.12 18.68 -10.98
N ARG A 50 7.79 17.78 -11.93
CA ARG A 50 7.63 18.12 -13.36
C ARG A 50 6.22 18.56 -13.72
N CYS A 51 5.21 18.06 -13.00
CA CYS A 51 3.79 18.34 -13.24
C CYS A 51 3.29 19.54 -12.43
N CYS A 52 3.89 19.82 -11.27
CA CYS A 52 3.58 20.97 -10.42
C CYS A 52 4.61 22.07 -10.70
N GLN A 53 4.17 23.34 -10.78
CA GLN A 53 5.08 24.42 -11.18
C GLN A 53 6.17 24.74 -10.15
N GLU A 54 5.86 24.62 -8.85
CA GLU A 54 6.74 25.09 -7.76
C GLU A 54 6.93 24.05 -6.64
N GLY A 55 6.35 22.86 -6.75
CA GLY A 55 6.37 21.84 -5.68
C GLY A 55 5.61 22.31 -4.43
N LEU A 56 5.76 21.62 -3.30
CA LEU A 56 5.18 22.04 -2.03
C LEU A 56 6.15 22.97 -1.27
N GLY A 57 5.70 24.14 -0.84
CA GLY A 57 6.48 25.10 -0.06
C GLY A 57 6.41 24.91 1.46
N GLU A 58 7.21 25.68 2.19
CA GLU A 58 7.28 25.62 3.65
C GLU A 58 5.93 25.98 4.32
N GLY A 59 5.43 25.08 5.17
CA GLY A 59 4.14 25.21 5.84
C GLY A 59 2.93 24.94 4.95
N GLU A 60 3.16 24.49 3.72
CA GLU A 60 2.09 24.07 2.82
C GLU A 60 1.69 22.62 3.05
N LEU A 61 0.44 22.30 2.68
CA LEU A 61 -0.17 21.00 2.93
C LEU A 61 -0.41 20.27 1.61
N GLY A 62 0.25 19.13 1.46
CA GLY A 62 -0.01 18.12 0.44
C GLY A 62 -0.88 17.00 1.01
N VAL A 63 -1.88 16.56 0.25
CA VAL A 63 -2.76 15.47 0.65
C VAL A 63 -2.74 14.36 -0.39
N VAL A 64 -2.51 13.13 0.07
CA VAL A 64 -2.57 11.92 -0.76
C VAL A 64 -3.84 11.15 -0.43
N MET A 65 -4.77 11.13 -1.37
CA MET A 65 -6.09 10.52 -1.24
C MET A 65 -6.13 9.20 -1.98
N ALA A 66 -6.70 8.18 -1.37
CA ALA A 66 -7.00 6.94 -2.06
C ALA A 66 -7.99 6.09 -1.26
N ARG A 67 -8.64 5.17 -1.97
CA ARG A 67 -9.42 4.10 -1.34
C ARG A 67 -8.53 3.24 -0.43
N ALA A 68 -9.16 2.46 0.44
CA ALA A 68 -8.46 1.52 1.32
C ALA A 68 -7.58 0.55 0.50
N GLY A 69 -6.33 0.36 0.93
CA GLY A 69 -5.40 -0.60 0.34
C GLY A 69 -4.82 -0.24 -1.03
N VAL A 70 -5.04 0.97 -1.57
CA VAL A 70 -4.42 1.39 -2.84
C VAL A 70 -2.93 1.71 -2.69
N GLY A 71 -2.45 1.99 -1.48
CA GLY A 71 -1.02 2.19 -1.18
C GLY A 71 -0.62 3.63 -0.79
N LYS A 72 -1.50 4.35 -0.07
CA LYS A 72 -1.21 5.68 0.49
C LYS A 72 0.05 5.71 1.35
N THR A 73 0.18 4.73 2.25
CA THR A 73 1.38 4.56 3.10
C THR A 73 2.62 4.38 2.27
N ALA A 74 2.62 3.48 1.29
CA ALA A 74 3.74 3.26 0.37
C ALA A 74 4.13 4.54 -0.37
N PHE A 75 3.14 5.33 -0.82
CA PHE A 75 3.38 6.62 -1.47
C PHE A 75 4.03 7.65 -0.52
N LEU A 76 3.54 7.79 0.71
CA LEU A 76 4.18 8.65 1.72
C LEU A 76 5.60 8.15 2.07
N VAL A 77 5.80 6.85 2.18
CA VAL A 77 7.12 6.27 2.44
C VAL A 77 8.08 6.58 1.30
N GLN A 78 7.64 6.54 0.03
CA GLN A 78 8.45 6.99 -1.11
C GLN A 78 8.85 8.46 -1.00
N ILE A 79 7.92 9.35 -0.59
CA ILE A 79 8.22 10.77 -0.34
C ILE A 79 9.29 10.90 0.75
N GLY A 80 9.11 10.21 1.88
CA GLY A 80 10.07 10.23 2.96
C GLY A 80 11.43 9.66 2.58
N LEU A 81 11.47 8.59 1.81
CA LEU A 81 12.70 7.96 1.36
C LEU A 81 13.51 8.90 0.46
N ASP A 82 12.85 9.56 -0.49
CA ASP A 82 13.47 10.57 -1.37
C ASP A 82 14.07 11.73 -0.57
N HIS A 83 13.34 12.29 0.41
CA HIS A 83 13.87 13.32 1.30
C HIS A 83 15.06 12.84 2.12
N ALA A 84 14.96 11.66 2.75
CA ALA A 84 16.03 11.12 3.58
C ALA A 84 17.30 10.83 2.77
N LEU A 85 17.17 10.35 1.53
CA LEU A 85 18.30 10.14 0.60
C LEU A 85 18.97 11.44 0.17
N ARG A 86 18.24 12.56 0.15
CA ARG A 86 18.79 13.91 -0.07
C ARG A 86 19.41 14.53 1.21
N GLY A 87 19.41 13.79 2.33
CA GLY A 87 19.88 14.28 3.62
C GLY A 87 18.91 15.25 4.30
N HIS A 88 17.65 15.32 3.84
CA HIS A 88 16.61 16.10 4.51
C HIS A 88 16.00 15.29 5.65
N SER A 89 15.71 15.95 6.77
CA SER A 89 15.16 15.32 7.96
C SER A 89 13.66 15.03 7.80
N VAL A 90 13.26 13.79 8.04
CA VAL A 90 11.90 13.28 7.83
C VAL A 90 11.28 12.90 9.15
N LEU A 91 10.14 13.50 9.49
CA LEU A 91 9.28 13.06 10.59
C LEU A 91 8.04 12.36 10.02
N HIS A 92 7.95 11.05 10.19
CA HIS A 92 6.78 10.26 9.81
C HIS A 92 5.96 9.94 11.06
N VAL A 93 4.76 10.50 11.16
CA VAL A 93 3.77 10.17 12.19
C VAL A 93 2.77 9.17 11.61
N ALA A 94 2.71 7.98 12.20
CA ALA A 94 1.81 6.90 11.79
C ALA A 94 0.72 6.67 12.84
N LEU A 95 -0.53 6.86 12.46
CA LEU A 95 -1.68 6.79 13.36
C LEU A 95 -2.49 5.51 13.11
N GLY A 96 -2.87 4.81 14.18
CA GLY A 96 -3.57 3.54 14.11
C GLY A 96 -2.74 2.40 13.50
N GLN A 97 -1.42 2.57 13.40
CA GLN A 97 -0.47 1.62 12.83
C GLN A 97 0.63 1.30 13.85
N ASP A 98 1.24 0.12 13.75
CA ASP A 98 2.41 -0.23 14.55
C ASP A 98 3.71 0.26 13.89
N LEU A 99 4.73 0.51 14.73
CA LEU A 99 6.02 1.04 14.27
C LEU A 99 6.74 0.07 13.32
N GLU A 100 6.63 -1.24 13.58
CA GLU A 100 7.32 -2.28 12.81
C GLU A 100 6.76 -2.37 11.38
N HIS A 101 5.44 -2.21 11.22
CA HIS A 101 4.77 -2.11 9.93
C HIS A 101 5.31 -0.96 9.08
N VAL A 102 5.45 0.24 9.66
CA VAL A 102 5.95 1.40 8.90
C VAL A 102 7.43 1.25 8.58
N ARG A 103 8.25 0.74 9.52
CA ARG A 103 9.67 0.48 9.28
C ARG A 103 9.89 -0.52 8.15
N SER A 104 9.15 -1.61 8.15
CA SER A 104 9.27 -2.65 7.12
C SER A 104 8.84 -2.15 5.73
N TRP A 105 7.92 -1.18 5.63
CA TRP A 105 7.68 -0.46 4.37
C TRP A 105 8.91 0.30 3.88
N TYR A 106 9.59 1.05 4.76
CA TYR A 106 10.82 1.74 4.39
C TYR A 106 11.92 0.78 3.97
N ASP A 107 12.12 -0.31 4.72
CA ASP A 107 13.15 -1.29 4.40
C ASP A 107 12.89 -1.92 3.03
N ALA A 108 11.66 -2.35 2.76
CA ALA A 108 11.33 -3.01 1.52
C ALA A 108 11.40 -2.06 0.30
N LEU A 109 10.96 -0.81 0.45
CA LEU A 109 11.06 0.19 -0.63
C LEU A 109 12.51 0.66 -0.85
N PHE A 110 13.33 0.69 0.20
CA PHE A 110 14.77 0.95 0.07
C PHE A 110 15.48 -0.19 -0.68
N GLU A 111 15.19 -1.45 -0.34
CA GLU A 111 15.82 -2.60 -1.02
C GLU A 111 15.49 -2.63 -2.50
N ASP A 112 14.23 -2.41 -2.87
CA ASP A 112 13.81 -2.30 -4.26
C ASP A 112 14.53 -1.18 -5.01
N LEU A 113 14.66 -0.02 -4.37
CA LEU A 113 15.40 1.10 -4.92
C LEU A 113 16.87 0.72 -5.12
N ALA A 114 17.51 0.10 -4.13
CA ALA A 114 18.90 -0.34 -4.18
C ALA A 114 19.18 -1.40 -5.26
N ASP A 115 18.28 -2.37 -5.42
CA ASP A 115 18.38 -3.42 -6.42
C ASP A 115 18.32 -2.87 -7.85
N THR A 116 17.49 -1.86 -8.07
CA THR A 116 17.29 -1.30 -9.42
C THR A 116 18.26 -0.20 -9.81
N THR A 117 18.99 0.38 -8.85
CA THR A 117 19.89 1.52 -9.08
C THR A 117 21.36 1.15 -8.94
N ALA A 118 21.67 -0.14 -8.71
CA ALA A 118 23.02 -0.66 -8.50
C ALA A 118 23.82 0.16 -7.47
N LEU A 119 23.20 0.45 -6.33
CA LEU A 119 23.82 1.18 -5.21
C LEU A 119 25.03 0.40 -4.68
N ASP A 120 26.23 1.03 -4.71
CA ASP A 120 27.49 0.39 -4.33
C ASP A 120 27.58 0.08 -2.82
N ASP A 121 27.28 1.07 -1.96
CA ASP A 121 27.39 0.94 -0.50
C ASP A 121 26.00 1.04 0.16
N ARG A 122 25.24 -0.06 0.06
CA ARG A 122 23.87 -0.15 0.58
C ARG A 122 23.79 0.12 2.09
N ASP A 123 24.77 -0.36 2.85
CA ASP A 123 24.77 -0.24 4.31
C ASP A 123 25.01 1.21 4.74
N ALA A 124 25.97 1.90 4.13
CA ALA A 124 26.21 3.31 4.44
C ALA A 124 25.02 4.21 4.03
N VAL A 125 24.41 3.94 2.88
CA VAL A 125 23.25 4.72 2.41
C VAL A 125 22.04 4.46 3.31
N ARG A 126 21.80 3.20 3.73
CA ARG A 126 20.74 2.87 4.69
C ARG A 126 20.95 3.57 6.03
N ALA A 127 22.16 3.51 6.57
CA ALA A 127 22.51 4.21 7.80
C ALA A 127 22.25 5.72 7.64
N GLY A 128 22.58 6.30 6.49
CA GLY A 128 22.25 7.69 6.14
C GLY A 128 20.74 7.97 6.18
N VAL A 129 19.92 7.13 5.55
CA VAL A 129 18.45 7.25 5.58
C VAL A 129 17.91 7.17 7.00
N ASP A 130 18.37 6.20 7.79
CA ASP A 130 17.92 6.00 9.18
C ASP A 130 18.31 7.18 10.08
N THR A 131 19.45 7.81 9.82
CA THR A 131 19.92 8.97 10.61
C THR A 131 19.07 10.22 10.36
N HIS A 132 18.52 10.37 9.15
CA HIS A 132 17.69 11.52 8.77
C HIS A 132 16.19 11.27 8.98
N ARG A 133 15.78 10.13 9.54
CA ARG A 133 14.36 9.78 9.67
C ARG A 133 13.97 9.42 11.09
N ILE A 134 12.87 10.02 11.55
CA ILE A 134 12.17 9.62 12.78
C ILE A 134 10.78 9.11 12.40
N ILE A 135 10.41 7.93 12.89
CA ILE A 135 9.06 7.37 12.76
C ILE A 135 8.42 7.35 14.15
N GLN A 136 7.28 8.01 14.29
CA GLN A 136 6.48 8.01 15.51
C GLN A 136 5.14 7.33 15.24
N ALA A 137 4.92 6.17 15.87
CA ALA A 137 3.65 5.44 15.77
C ALA A 137 2.75 5.71 16.98
N TYR A 138 1.44 5.78 16.73
CA TYR A 138 0.38 5.89 17.73
C TYR A 138 -0.71 4.85 17.48
N SER A 139 -1.27 4.29 18.55
CA SER A 139 -2.35 3.30 18.46
C SER A 139 -3.72 3.91 18.12
N ASP A 140 -3.88 5.23 18.29
CA ASP A 140 -5.11 5.95 17.99
C ASP A 140 -4.96 6.83 16.75
N ALA A 141 -6.08 7.21 16.14
CA ALA A 141 -6.14 8.08 14.97
C ALA A 141 -6.16 9.59 15.32
N SER A 142 -6.06 9.93 16.61
CA SER A 142 -6.14 11.30 17.09
C SER A 142 -4.79 11.97 16.96
N PHE A 143 -4.75 13.12 16.29
CA PHE A 143 -3.50 13.86 16.13
C PHE A 143 -3.74 15.37 16.23
N PRO A 144 -4.07 15.86 17.44
CA PRO A 144 -4.22 17.29 17.66
C PRO A 144 -2.85 17.97 17.59
N HIS A 145 -2.84 19.24 17.22
CA HIS A 145 -1.62 20.01 16.96
C HIS A 145 -0.61 20.02 18.13
N GLU A 146 -1.08 19.95 19.39
CA GLU A 146 -0.23 19.87 20.57
C GLU A 146 0.68 18.63 20.55
N ARG A 147 0.19 17.50 20.01
CA ARG A 147 1.03 16.29 19.88
C ARG A 147 2.20 16.52 18.93
N LEU A 148 2.00 17.26 17.83
CA LEU A 148 3.08 17.60 16.92
C LEU A 148 4.08 18.56 17.59
N ASP A 149 3.59 19.56 18.32
CA ASP A 149 4.43 20.49 19.08
C ASP A 149 5.30 19.74 20.11
N ASP A 150 4.71 18.82 20.87
CA ASP A 150 5.42 17.99 21.86
C ASP A 150 6.50 17.12 21.21
N LEU A 151 6.20 16.49 20.06
CA LEU A 151 7.17 15.68 19.32
C LEU A 151 8.34 16.53 18.80
N VAL A 152 8.04 17.68 18.20
CA VAL A 152 9.06 18.59 17.69
C VAL A 152 9.92 19.13 18.82
N ALA A 153 9.33 19.44 19.98
CA ALA A 153 10.08 19.87 21.15
C ALA A 153 10.96 18.74 21.73
N LEU A 154 10.46 17.51 21.76
CA LEU A 154 11.20 16.34 22.23
C LEU A 154 12.42 16.07 21.35
N TYR A 155 12.22 15.92 20.04
CA TYR A 155 13.30 15.61 19.10
C TYR A 155 14.20 16.81 18.81
N GLY A 156 13.70 18.04 18.96
CA GLY A 156 14.53 19.24 18.90
C GLY A 156 15.68 19.25 19.91
N GLN A 157 15.55 18.55 21.05
CA GLN A 157 16.62 18.41 22.04
C GLN A 157 17.83 17.62 21.51
N THR A 158 17.64 16.76 20.51
CA THR A 158 18.72 15.99 19.86
C THR A 158 19.33 16.74 18.68
N GLY A 159 18.82 17.94 18.36
CA GLY A 159 19.18 18.70 17.16
C GLY A 159 18.40 18.29 15.91
N PHE A 160 17.45 17.36 16.03
CA PHE A 160 16.58 16.98 14.91
C PHE A 160 15.58 18.09 14.60
N LYS A 161 15.52 18.49 13.34
CA LYS A 161 14.58 19.49 12.83
C LYS A 161 14.02 18.98 11.50
N PRO A 162 12.72 18.62 11.42
CA PRO A 162 12.17 18.04 10.20
C PRO A 162 12.08 19.08 9.07
N ASP A 163 12.47 18.68 7.87
CA ASP A 163 12.22 19.38 6.61
C ASP A 163 10.92 18.89 5.95
N VAL A 164 10.51 17.67 6.27
CA VAL A 164 9.21 17.10 5.88
C VAL A 164 8.54 16.41 7.06
N ILE A 165 7.26 16.71 7.23
CA ILE A 165 6.38 16.10 8.23
C ILE A 165 5.31 15.33 7.46
N MET A 166 5.17 14.04 7.74
CA MET A 166 4.17 13.18 7.12
C MET A 166 3.25 12.62 8.20
N VAL A 167 1.94 12.63 7.95
CA VAL A 167 0.93 12.07 8.84
C VAL A 167 0.13 11.02 8.08
N ASP A 168 0.29 9.76 8.46
CA ASP A 168 -0.49 8.64 7.93
C ASP A 168 -1.57 8.23 8.93
N GLY A 169 -2.74 7.83 8.42
CA GLY A 169 -3.86 7.35 9.24
C GLY A 169 -4.69 8.41 9.96
N LEU A 170 -4.60 9.69 9.56
CA LEU A 170 -5.43 10.75 10.16
C LEU A 170 -6.93 10.50 9.91
N ASP A 171 -7.75 10.56 10.96
CA ASP A 171 -9.20 10.45 10.84
C ASP A 171 -9.82 11.79 10.40
N TRP A 172 -10.01 12.02 9.10
CA TRP A 172 -10.54 13.27 8.54
C TRP A 172 -12.01 13.58 8.86
N GLU A 173 -12.76 12.59 9.33
CA GLU A 173 -14.21 12.68 9.59
C GLU A 173 -14.53 12.81 11.08
N GLY A 174 -13.55 12.52 11.95
CA GLY A 174 -13.69 12.68 13.39
C GLY A 174 -13.79 14.15 13.83
N GLY A 175 -14.82 14.46 14.61
CA GLY A 175 -15.05 15.78 15.20
C GLY A 175 -15.84 16.74 14.31
N GLY A 176 -15.93 18.02 14.69
CA GLY A 176 -16.58 19.05 13.89
C GLY A 176 -15.68 19.56 12.76
N VAL A 177 -16.25 19.89 11.59
CA VAL A 177 -15.53 20.45 10.43
C VAL A 177 -14.68 21.68 10.81
N VAL A 178 -15.21 22.55 11.67
CA VAL A 178 -14.47 23.75 12.13
C VAL A 178 -13.29 23.38 13.02
N GLU A 179 -13.45 22.40 13.91
CA GLU A 179 -12.40 21.93 14.80
C GLU A 179 -11.27 21.30 13.99
N ARG A 180 -11.61 20.43 13.03
CA ARG A 180 -10.61 19.81 12.15
C ARG A 180 -9.91 20.83 11.25
N ALA A 181 -10.64 21.81 10.71
CA ALA A 181 -10.02 22.89 9.95
C ALA A 181 -9.04 23.71 10.80
N ALA A 182 -9.37 23.95 12.07
CA ALA A 182 -8.48 24.63 13.01
C ALA A 182 -7.23 23.80 13.33
N GLU A 183 -7.39 22.49 13.57
CA GLU A 183 -6.27 21.56 13.77
C GLU A 183 -5.33 21.53 12.55
N LEU A 184 -5.87 21.35 11.34
CA LEU A 184 -5.09 21.39 10.10
C LEU A 184 -4.37 22.73 9.93
N GLY A 185 -5.05 23.84 10.21
CA GLY A 185 -4.46 25.17 10.20
C GLY A 185 -3.29 25.30 11.18
N ALA A 186 -3.43 24.76 12.39
CA ALA A 186 -2.37 24.76 13.40
C ALA A 186 -1.17 23.89 12.98
N LEU A 187 -1.41 22.70 12.44
CA LEU A 187 -0.35 21.84 11.89
C LEU A 187 0.45 22.55 10.79
N LYS A 188 -0.23 23.28 9.89
CA LYS A 188 0.44 24.10 8.86
C LYS A 188 1.31 25.22 9.46
N GLN A 189 0.85 25.86 10.54
CA GLN A 189 1.66 26.88 11.23
C GLN A 189 2.90 26.28 11.90
N ILE A 190 2.78 25.10 12.51
CA ILE A 190 3.92 24.39 13.08
C ILE A 190 4.93 24.04 11.99
N ALA A 191 4.47 23.47 10.87
CA ALA A 191 5.31 23.16 9.71
C ALA A 191 6.00 24.42 9.17
N ARG A 192 5.27 25.55 9.03
CA ARG A 192 5.84 26.84 8.61
C ARG A 192 6.93 27.33 9.54
N ARG A 193 6.72 27.26 10.86
CA ARG A 193 7.71 27.70 11.86
C ARG A 193 9.00 26.87 11.77
N LEU A 194 8.89 25.61 11.37
CA LEU A 194 10.02 24.72 11.15
C LEU A 194 10.65 24.90 9.76
N GLY A 195 9.99 25.58 8.82
CA GLY A 195 10.42 25.56 7.41
C GLY A 195 10.22 24.19 6.78
N ALA A 196 9.25 23.41 7.26
CA ALA A 196 8.97 22.06 6.81
C ALA A 196 7.76 22.02 5.86
N VAL A 197 7.74 21.06 4.94
CA VAL A 197 6.55 20.71 4.15
C VAL A 197 5.68 19.70 4.92
N LEU A 198 4.35 19.77 4.76
CA LEU A 198 3.42 18.88 5.45
C LEU A 198 2.68 17.98 4.45
N TRP A 199 2.73 16.67 4.67
CA TRP A 199 1.98 15.67 3.91
C TRP A 199 1.03 14.90 4.82
N ILE A 200 -0.21 14.70 4.36
CA ILE A 200 -1.20 13.92 5.11
C ILE A 200 -1.90 12.92 4.17
N ALA A 201 -1.98 11.65 4.58
CA ALA A 201 -2.79 10.65 3.87
C ALA A 201 -4.27 10.78 4.23
N ALA A 202 -5.14 10.54 3.25
CA ALA A 202 -6.58 10.56 3.42
C ALA A 202 -7.23 9.34 2.79
N GLN A 203 -8.02 8.61 3.56
CA GLN A 203 -8.85 7.54 3.02
C GLN A 203 -10.14 8.12 2.44
N THR A 204 -10.42 7.77 1.17
CA THR A 204 -11.68 8.11 0.52
C THR A 204 -12.60 6.90 0.47
N HIS A 205 -13.90 7.15 0.56
CA HIS A 205 -14.92 6.11 0.53
C HIS A 205 -15.55 5.97 -0.85
N ARG A 206 -15.88 4.73 -1.20
CA ARG A 206 -16.29 4.32 -2.56
C ARG A 206 -17.69 4.82 -2.93
N ASP A 207 -18.53 5.07 -1.95
CA ASP A 207 -19.88 5.61 -2.04
C ASP A 207 -19.90 7.12 -2.32
N GLN A 208 -18.90 7.84 -1.82
CA GLN A 208 -18.81 9.31 -1.90
C GLN A 208 -17.82 9.81 -2.96
N THR A 209 -16.95 8.94 -3.45
CA THR A 209 -15.89 9.29 -4.42
C THR A 209 -16.12 8.60 -5.76
N PRO A 210 -16.24 9.36 -6.86
CA PRO A 210 -16.27 8.81 -8.22
C PRO A 210 -15.08 7.88 -8.50
N ALA A 211 -15.17 7.07 -9.57
CA ALA A 211 -14.03 6.27 -10.02
C ALA A 211 -12.85 7.18 -10.37
N HIS A 212 -13.12 8.17 -11.24
CA HIS A 212 -12.15 9.14 -11.74
C HIS A 212 -12.50 10.54 -11.20
N PRO A 213 -12.13 10.89 -9.95
CA PRO A 213 -12.40 12.23 -9.43
C PRO A 213 -11.60 13.29 -10.19
N THR A 214 -12.23 14.42 -10.49
CA THR A 214 -11.59 15.61 -11.10
C THR A 214 -11.44 16.77 -10.12
N LEU A 215 -12.02 16.64 -8.92
CA LEU A 215 -12.00 17.59 -7.82
C LEU A 215 -11.63 16.84 -6.55
N VAL A 216 -11.13 17.56 -5.53
CA VAL A 216 -10.81 16.98 -4.22
C VAL A 216 -12.05 16.28 -3.64
N PRO A 217 -12.05 14.94 -3.48
CA PRO A 217 -13.21 14.22 -2.98
C PRO A 217 -13.37 14.32 -1.45
N PRO A 218 -14.56 13.99 -0.91
CA PRO A 218 -14.72 13.74 0.52
C PRO A 218 -13.75 12.64 1.02
N PRO A 219 -13.26 12.74 2.27
CA PRO A 219 -13.61 13.76 3.27
C PRO A 219 -12.85 15.10 3.07
N CYS A 220 -11.81 15.12 2.25
CA CYS A 220 -10.92 16.29 2.10
C CYS A 220 -11.56 17.51 1.44
N ALA A 221 -12.64 17.33 0.66
CA ALA A 221 -13.38 18.40 -0.01
C ALA A 221 -13.74 19.57 0.93
N GLN A 222 -14.08 19.28 2.19
CA GLN A 222 -14.48 20.29 3.18
C GLN A 222 -13.32 21.18 3.64
N TYR A 223 -12.08 20.74 3.43
CA TYR A 223 -10.85 21.41 3.85
C TYR A 223 -10.03 21.90 2.67
N GLU A 224 -10.59 21.91 1.46
CA GLU A 224 -9.90 22.21 0.21
C GLU A 224 -9.11 23.52 0.28
N ALA A 225 -9.65 24.57 0.90
CA ALA A 225 -8.97 25.86 1.05
C ALA A 225 -7.64 25.78 1.84
N LEU A 226 -7.47 24.76 2.70
CA LEU A 226 -6.25 24.51 3.45
C LEU A 226 -5.28 23.60 2.70
N ILE A 227 -5.72 22.90 1.66
CA ILE A 227 -4.92 21.96 0.88
C ILE A 227 -4.25 22.73 -0.27
N ASN A 228 -2.92 22.74 -0.29
CA ASN A 228 -2.14 23.33 -1.37
C ASN A 228 -2.02 22.37 -2.54
N LEU A 229 -1.74 21.09 -2.27
CA LEU A 229 -1.57 20.07 -3.29
C LEU A 229 -2.44 18.87 -2.96
N ALA A 230 -3.22 18.39 -3.93
CA ALA A 230 -4.11 17.26 -3.71
C ALA A 230 -3.87 16.20 -4.78
N ILE A 231 -3.51 15.00 -4.35
CA ILE A 231 -3.19 13.86 -5.21
C ILE A 231 -4.19 12.76 -4.93
N PHE A 232 -4.67 12.09 -5.98
CA PHE A 232 -5.51 10.92 -5.88
C PHE A 232 -4.84 9.71 -6.53
N LEU A 233 -4.72 8.62 -5.77
CA LEU A 233 -4.22 7.34 -6.27
C LEU A 233 -5.41 6.51 -6.76
N GLU A 234 -5.45 6.27 -8.05
CA GLU A 234 -6.48 5.48 -8.71
C GLU A 234 -5.95 4.08 -9.06
N PRO A 235 -6.56 2.99 -8.54
CA PRO A 235 -6.14 1.65 -8.91
C PRO A 235 -6.63 1.28 -10.33
N GLU A 236 -5.70 1.02 -11.24
CA GLU A 236 -5.96 0.63 -12.63
C GLU A 236 -5.36 -0.75 -12.95
N GLY A 237 -6.13 -1.82 -12.72
CA GLY A 237 -5.77 -3.17 -13.17
C GLY A 237 -4.50 -3.74 -12.54
N THR A 238 -3.34 -3.43 -13.13
CA THR A 238 -1.98 -3.86 -12.73
C THR A 238 -1.10 -2.71 -12.24
N HIS A 239 -1.56 -1.46 -12.30
CA HIS A 239 -0.84 -0.27 -11.88
C HIS A 239 -1.75 0.69 -11.08
N VAL A 240 -1.16 1.73 -10.54
CA VAL A 240 -1.85 2.81 -9.82
C VAL A 240 -1.60 4.10 -10.58
N GLU A 241 -2.65 4.74 -11.08
CA GLU A 241 -2.56 6.04 -11.72
C GLU A 241 -2.54 7.16 -10.65
N VAL A 242 -1.64 8.13 -10.80
CA VAL A 242 -1.53 9.29 -9.89
C VAL A 242 -2.17 10.49 -10.54
N ARG A 243 -3.33 10.91 -10.04
CA ARG A 243 -4.03 12.10 -10.52
C ARG A 243 -3.73 13.29 -9.63
N LEU A 244 -3.24 14.37 -10.22
CA LEU A 244 -3.16 15.66 -9.55
C LEU A 244 -4.53 16.34 -9.62
N LEU A 245 -5.21 16.47 -8.49
CA LEU A 245 -6.54 17.09 -8.40
C LEU A 245 -6.47 18.59 -8.13
N LYS A 246 -5.40 19.05 -7.48
CA LYS A 246 -5.20 20.46 -7.13
C LYS A 246 -3.72 20.80 -7.06
N ASP A 247 -3.36 21.93 -7.64
CA ASP A 247 -2.05 22.58 -7.52
C ASP A 247 -2.22 24.05 -7.13
N HIS A 248 -2.04 24.35 -5.85
CA HIS A 248 -2.22 25.65 -5.22
C HIS A 248 -3.60 26.27 -5.51
N LEU A 249 -3.63 27.36 -6.28
CA LEU A 249 -4.85 28.07 -6.66
C LEU A 249 -5.39 27.61 -8.02
N ARG A 250 -4.85 26.54 -8.60
CA ARG A 250 -5.26 26.01 -9.90
C ARG A 250 -5.92 24.65 -9.72
N ASP A 251 -7.07 24.49 -10.36
CA ASP A 251 -7.62 23.17 -10.64
C ASP A 251 -6.70 22.49 -11.65
N ALA A 252 -5.99 21.47 -11.18
CA ALA A 252 -5.09 20.71 -12.03
C ALA A 252 -5.95 19.78 -12.90
N THR A 253 -6.45 20.29 -14.02
CA THR A 253 -7.12 19.49 -15.05
C THR A 253 -6.13 18.78 -15.99
N ALA A 254 -4.82 18.90 -15.70
CA ALA A 254 -3.80 18.20 -16.46
C ALA A 254 -3.87 16.72 -16.12
N GLU A 255 -4.29 15.90 -17.09
CA GLU A 255 -4.16 14.44 -17.04
C GLU A 255 -2.70 14.09 -16.76
N THR A 256 -2.39 13.89 -15.49
CA THR A 256 -1.08 13.48 -15.04
C THR A 256 -1.05 11.97 -15.25
N HIS A 257 -0.65 11.55 -16.45
CA HIS A 257 -0.55 10.13 -16.84
C HIS A 257 0.65 9.48 -16.15
N LEU A 258 0.60 9.39 -14.82
CA LEU A 258 1.62 8.80 -14.00
C LEU A 258 1.18 7.42 -13.54
N GLN A 259 1.80 6.39 -14.09
CA GLN A 259 1.56 5.01 -13.69
C GLN A 259 2.60 4.58 -12.67
N LEU A 260 2.13 4.10 -11.53
CA LEU A 260 2.94 3.54 -10.47
C LEU A 260 2.73 2.04 -10.36
N HIS A 261 3.78 1.31 -10.02
CA HIS A 261 3.66 -0.06 -9.60
C HIS A 261 2.89 -0.11 -8.25
N PRO A 262 1.86 -0.96 -8.10
CA PRO A 262 0.92 -0.90 -6.98
C PRO A 262 1.59 -1.22 -5.64
N ASP A 263 2.62 -2.05 -5.66
CA ASP A 263 3.30 -2.53 -4.47
C ASP A 263 4.44 -1.59 -4.04
N THR A 264 5.10 -0.95 -4.99
CA THR A 264 6.33 -0.18 -4.73
C THR A 264 6.12 1.32 -4.85
N MET A 265 5.02 1.74 -5.47
CA MET A 265 4.74 3.14 -5.81
C MET A 265 5.83 3.82 -6.64
N ARG A 266 6.57 3.03 -7.40
CA ARG A 266 7.56 3.52 -8.36
C ARG A 266 6.96 3.73 -9.73
N LEU A 267 7.55 4.68 -10.44
CA LEU A 267 7.18 4.98 -11.81
C LEU A 267 7.39 3.76 -12.72
N VAL A 268 6.34 3.39 -13.44
CA VAL A 268 6.43 2.44 -14.55
C VAL A 268 7.14 3.16 -15.69
N ARG A 269 8.46 2.96 -15.83
CA ARG A 269 9.20 3.29 -17.05
C ARG A 269 9.28 2.01 -17.90
N ASP A 270 8.90 2.09 -19.17
CA ASP A 270 8.88 1.01 -20.18
C ASP A 270 9.50 -0.34 -19.72
N GLU A 271 8.60 -1.25 -19.36
CA GLU A 271 8.68 -2.73 -19.30
C GLU A 271 9.93 -3.46 -18.76
N THR A 272 10.97 -2.80 -18.24
CA THR A 272 12.30 -3.47 -18.09
C THR A 272 12.81 -3.76 -16.69
N ALA A 273 12.04 -3.53 -15.62
CA ALA A 273 12.45 -3.94 -14.27
C ALA A 273 11.31 -4.55 -13.47
N THR A 274 10.96 -5.80 -13.78
CA THR A 274 10.12 -6.67 -12.96
C THR A 274 10.95 -7.28 -11.82
N GLY A 275 11.44 -6.43 -10.91
CA GLY A 275 11.94 -6.91 -9.61
C GLY A 275 10.76 -7.21 -8.69
N VAL A 276 10.64 -8.45 -8.19
CA VAL A 276 9.63 -8.79 -7.17
C VAL A 276 10.09 -8.21 -5.83
N VAL A 277 9.50 -7.09 -5.43
CA VAL A 277 9.79 -6.47 -4.13
C VAL A 277 9.23 -7.29 -3.01
N ARG A 278 10.09 -7.63 -2.04
CA ARG A 278 9.72 -8.42 -0.87
C ARG A 278 9.26 -7.50 0.27
N LEU A 279 8.00 -7.09 0.23
CA LEU A 279 7.34 -6.33 1.30
C LEU A 279 7.04 -7.25 2.50
N PRO A 280 6.90 -6.78 3.76
CA PRO A 280 6.47 -7.60 4.92
C PRO A 280 5.08 -8.21 4.71
N ALA A 281 4.75 -9.31 5.39
CA ALA A 281 3.43 -9.96 5.25
C ALA A 281 2.25 -9.00 5.57
N SER A 282 2.43 -8.08 6.52
CA SER A 282 1.43 -7.06 6.87
C SER A 282 1.12 -6.05 5.76
N ALA A 283 2.01 -5.91 4.76
CA ALA A 283 1.75 -5.09 3.58
C ALA A 283 0.77 -5.78 2.61
N TYR A 284 0.54 -7.08 2.76
CA TYR A 284 -0.36 -7.85 1.91
C TYR A 284 -1.75 -7.92 2.53
N THR A 285 -2.77 -7.89 1.70
CA THR A 285 -4.18 -8.04 2.07
C THR A 285 -4.80 -9.16 1.25
N LEU A 286 -5.26 -10.20 1.96
CA LEU A 286 -6.09 -11.26 1.40
C LEU A 286 -7.50 -10.71 1.12
N LEU A 287 -7.99 -10.93 -0.10
CA LEU A 287 -9.37 -10.68 -0.50
C LEU A 287 -10.10 -12.03 -0.63
N SER A 288 -11.19 -12.22 0.10
CA SER A 288 -11.96 -13.48 0.04
C SER A 288 -13.45 -13.24 0.32
N GLY A 289 -14.26 -14.29 0.21
CA GLY A 289 -15.67 -14.29 0.58
C GLY A 289 -15.96 -14.89 1.95
N GLY A 290 -14.94 -15.32 2.69
CA GLY A 290 -15.07 -15.93 4.02
C GLY A 290 -15.90 -17.21 4.06
N ALA A 291 -16.05 -17.92 2.94
CA ALA A 291 -16.81 -19.15 2.88
C ALA A 291 -16.07 -20.32 3.55
N ARG A 292 -16.84 -21.31 4.02
CA ARG A 292 -16.28 -22.58 4.50
C ARG A 292 -15.35 -23.23 3.48
N GLY A 293 -14.25 -23.81 3.94
CA GLY A 293 -13.32 -24.59 3.13
C GLY A 293 -12.05 -23.81 2.83
N ALA A 294 -11.68 -23.68 1.55
CA ALA A 294 -10.46 -23.01 1.13
C ALA A 294 -10.34 -21.58 1.68
N GLU A 295 -11.40 -20.77 1.59
CA GLU A 295 -11.37 -19.37 2.03
C GLU A 295 -11.14 -19.23 3.54
N THR A 296 -11.71 -20.12 4.36
CA THR A 296 -11.39 -20.21 5.80
C THR A 296 -9.90 -20.42 6.02
N ILE A 297 -9.28 -21.36 5.31
CA ILE A 297 -7.85 -21.70 5.48
C ILE A 297 -6.96 -20.58 4.95
N PHE A 298 -7.31 -19.94 3.82
CA PHE A 298 -6.62 -18.73 3.37
C PHE A 298 -6.65 -17.65 4.45
N GLY A 299 -7.82 -17.40 5.06
CA GLY A 299 -7.99 -16.40 6.12
C GLY A 299 -7.19 -16.71 7.39
N GLU A 300 -7.29 -17.95 7.90
CA GLU A 300 -6.53 -18.40 9.07
C GLU A 300 -5.02 -18.32 8.85
N THR A 301 -4.55 -18.70 7.65
CA THR A 301 -3.13 -18.65 7.30
C THR A 301 -2.67 -17.20 7.15
N ALA A 302 -3.44 -16.34 6.48
CA ALA A 302 -3.14 -14.91 6.36
C ALA A 302 -3.02 -14.24 7.73
N GLU A 303 -3.92 -14.54 8.65
CA GLU A 303 -3.89 -14.05 10.03
C GLU A 303 -2.64 -14.54 10.78
N ARG A 304 -2.27 -15.82 10.64
CA ARG A 304 -1.07 -16.40 11.26
C ARG A 304 0.22 -15.69 10.83
N PHE A 305 0.31 -15.30 9.56
CA PHE A 305 1.47 -14.57 9.01
C PHE A 305 1.38 -13.04 9.18
N GLY A 306 0.31 -12.52 9.80
CA GLY A 306 0.14 -11.07 10.03
C GLY A 306 -0.32 -10.28 8.80
N ALA A 307 -0.80 -10.93 7.75
CA ALA A 307 -1.38 -10.26 6.59
C ALA A 307 -2.76 -9.64 6.91
N GLY A 308 -3.08 -8.56 6.20
CA GLY A 308 -4.40 -7.95 6.19
C GLY A 308 -5.44 -8.90 5.58
N GLU A 309 -6.70 -8.68 5.90
CA GLU A 309 -7.81 -9.48 5.39
C GLU A 309 -9.00 -8.58 5.10
N THR A 310 -9.63 -8.79 3.95
CA THR A 310 -10.90 -8.17 3.59
C THR A 310 -11.84 -9.29 3.13
N THR A 311 -12.89 -9.49 3.91
CA THR A 311 -13.87 -10.55 3.71
C THR A 311 -15.15 -9.94 3.18
N PHE A 312 -15.44 -10.13 1.89
CA PHE A 312 -16.63 -9.57 1.25
C PHE A 312 -17.85 -10.45 1.47
N SER A 313 -18.87 -9.89 2.10
CA SER A 313 -20.17 -10.54 2.34
C SER A 313 -21.33 -9.62 1.96
N PHE A 314 -22.56 -10.06 2.22
CA PHE A 314 -23.78 -9.30 2.05
C PHE A 314 -24.83 -9.79 3.05
N ALA A 315 -25.84 -8.95 3.32
CA ALA A 315 -26.87 -9.25 4.29
C ALA A 315 -27.52 -10.63 4.07
N GLY A 316 -27.54 -11.45 5.13
CA GLY A 316 -28.16 -12.78 5.12
C GLY A 316 -27.28 -13.92 4.59
N ARG A 317 -26.00 -13.67 4.29
CA ARG A 317 -25.04 -14.72 3.92
C ARG A 317 -24.25 -15.21 5.14
N ASP A 318 -24.23 -16.51 5.35
CA ASP A 318 -23.35 -17.16 6.32
C ASP A 318 -21.88 -17.13 5.85
N THR A 319 -21.00 -16.60 6.71
CA THR A 319 -19.54 -16.60 6.53
C THR A 319 -18.86 -17.20 7.77
N GLU A 320 -17.87 -18.07 7.55
CA GLU A 320 -17.07 -18.64 8.65
C GLU A 320 -16.03 -17.64 9.16
N ARG A 321 -15.47 -16.83 8.25
CA ARG A 321 -14.55 -15.73 8.60
C ARG A 321 -15.35 -14.46 8.87
N GLN A 322 -15.00 -13.77 9.95
CA GLN A 322 -15.58 -12.47 10.36
C GLN A 322 -14.53 -11.35 10.36
N ARG A 323 -13.24 -11.69 10.27
CA ARG A 323 -12.14 -10.71 10.26
C ARG A 323 -12.15 -9.93 8.94
N GLY A 324 -12.04 -8.61 9.04
CA GLY A 324 -12.06 -7.70 7.90
C GLY A 324 -13.38 -7.74 7.11
N LEU A 325 -14.50 -8.09 7.75
CA LEU A 325 -15.80 -8.20 7.10
C LEU A 325 -16.23 -6.86 6.48
N VAL A 326 -16.54 -6.89 5.19
CA VAL A 326 -17.15 -5.80 4.43
C VAL A 326 -18.48 -6.30 3.91
N GLU A 327 -19.56 -5.84 4.53
CA GLU A 327 -20.92 -6.13 4.08
C GLU A 327 -21.28 -5.20 2.92
N LEU A 328 -21.38 -5.76 1.71
CA LEU A 328 -21.66 -5.01 0.49
C LEU A 328 -23.12 -4.56 0.45
N THR A 329 -23.33 -3.28 0.22
CA THR A 329 -24.66 -2.70 -0.01
C THR A 329 -25.25 -3.14 -1.34
N PRO A 330 -26.58 -3.06 -1.53
CA PRO A 330 -27.21 -3.34 -2.82
C PRO A 330 -26.59 -2.55 -3.98
N THR A 331 -26.22 -1.28 -3.76
CA THR A 331 -25.58 -0.44 -4.76
C THR A 331 -24.17 -0.93 -5.13
N GLU A 332 -23.40 -1.43 -4.17
CA GLU A 332 -22.07 -1.98 -4.44
C GLU A 332 -22.14 -3.32 -5.16
N LEU A 333 -23.08 -4.18 -4.78
CA LEU A 333 -23.34 -5.46 -5.44
C LEU A 333 -23.65 -5.28 -6.93
N GLN A 334 -24.36 -4.22 -7.32
CA GLN A 334 -24.64 -3.94 -8.74
C GLN A 334 -23.38 -3.72 -9.59
N ARG A 335 -22.23 -3.35 -9.01
CA ARG A 335 -20.97 -3.22 -9.79
C ARG A 335 -20.44 -4.57 -10.27
N GLY A 336 -20.74 -5.63 -9.53
CA GLY A 336 -20.45 -7.01 -9.95
C GLY A 336 -21.59 -7.64 -10.73
N ALA A 337 -22.59 -6.87 -11.16
CA ALA A 337 -23.72 -7.41 -11.90
C ALA A 337 -23.25 -7.97 -13.25
N VAL A 338 -23.56 -9.24 -13.47
CA VAL A 338 -23.26 -9.96 -14.70
C VAL A 338 -24.52 -10.65 -15.18
N SER A 339 -24.73 -10.62 -16.50
CA SER A 339 -25.87 -11.30 -17.09
C SER A 339 -25.68 -12.81 -17.00
N GLU A 340 -26.78 -13.53 -16.82
CA GLU A 340 -26.78 -14.99 -16.78
C GLU A 340 -26.26 -15.60 -18.08
N ALA A 341 -26.65 -15.02 -19.23
CA ALA A 341 -26.15 -15.42 -20.53
C ALA A 341 -24.62 -15.36 -20.62
N TYR A 342 -24.00 -14.37 -19.96
CA TYR A 342 -22.55 -14.24 -19.88
C TYR A 342 -21.95 -15.34 -18.99
N ILE A 343 -22.50 -15.57 -17.80
CA ILE A 343 -22.00 -16.60 -16.87
C ILE A 343 -22.07 -17.99 -17.50
N THR A 344 -23.22 -18.34 -18.11
CA THR A 344 -23.42 -19.63 -18.78
C THR A 344 -22.48 -19.79 -19.98
N ALA A 345 -22.22 -18.71 -20.72
CA ALA A 345 -21.26 -18.72 -21.83
C ALA A 345 -19.81 -18.90 -21.37
N GLN A 346 -19.42 -18.39 -20.20
CA GLN A 346 -18.04 -18.51 -19.68
C GLN A 346 -17.79 -19.81 -18.90
N LEU A 347 -18.79 -20.33 -18.19
CA LEU A 347 -18.65 -21.51 -17.31
C LEU A 347 -19.20 -22.80 -17.91
N HIS A 348 -19.76 -22.74 -19.12
CA HIS A 348 -20.34 -23.86 -19.87
C HIS A 348 -21.36 -24.71 -19.08
N ARG A 349 -22.04 -24.10 -18.11
CA ARG A 349 -23.02 -24.77 -17.24
C ARG A 349 -24.06 -23.80 -16.71
N SER A 350 -25.22 -24.34 -16.35
CA SER A 350 -26.31 -23.58 -15.72
C SER A 350 -26.13 -23.54 -14.20
N PHE A 351 -26.56 -22.43 -13.60
CA PHE A 351 -26.55 -22.22 -12.17
C PHE A 351 -27.96 -21.97 -11.63
N PRO A 352 -28.21 -22.12 -10.32
CA PRO A 352 -29.52 -21.82 -9.74
C PRO A 352 -29.91 -20.35 -9.95
N GLU A 353 -31.08 -20.10 -10.53
CA GLU A 353 -31.70 -18.77 -10.70
C GLU A 353 -32.29 -18.25 -9.38
N THR A 354 -31.48 -18.25 -8.32
CA THR A 354 -31.90 -17.71 -7.02
C THR A 354 -31.28 -16.33 -6.81
N PRO A 355 -32.02 -15.36 -6.24
CA PRO A 355 -31.46 -14.05 -5.91
C PRO A 355 -30.18 -14.15 -5.07
N ALA A 356 -30.15 -15.05 -4.10
CA ALA A 356 -28.97 -15.30 -3.26
C ALA A 356 -27.74 -15.74 -4.06
N PHE A 357 -27.93 -16.57 -5.10
CA PHE A 357 -26.83 -16.99 -5.96
C PHE A 357 -26.33 -15.86 -6.86
N GLN A 358 -27.22 -15.03 -7.40
CA GLN A 358 -26.82 -13.83 -8.16
C GLN A 358 -26.02 -12.85 -7.30
N THR A 359 -26.47 -12.60 -6.07
CA THR A 359 -25.75 -11.76 -5.11
C THR A 359 -24.39 -12.33 -4.73
N LEU A 360 -24.27 -13.67 -4.66
CA LEU A 360 -22.99 -14.33 -4.47
C LEU A 360 -22.01 -14.03 -5.60
N LEU A 361 -22.42 -14.16 -6.87
CA LEU A 361 -21.56 -13.87 -8.02
C LEU A 361 -21.11 -12.40 -8.05
N GLN A 362 -22.02 -11.49 -7.70
CA GLN A 362 -21.73 -10.06 -7.54
C GLN A 362 -20.66 -9.82 -6.47
N SER A 363 -20.73 -10.52 -5.34
CA SER A 363 -19.73 -10.40 -4.27
C SER A 363 -18.35 -10.93 -4.68
N ILE A 364 -18.28 -11.99 -5.50
CA ILE A 364 -17.01 -12.55 -5.99
C ILE A 364 -16.27 -11.55 -6.87
N TRP A 365 -16.98 -10.73 -7.66
CA TRP A 365 -16.36 -9.66 -8.43
C TRP A 365 -15.54 -8.70 -7.56
N HIS A 366 -16.04 -8.35 -6.36
CA HIS A 366 -15.30 -7.46 -5.45
C HIS A 366 -14.03 -8.09 -4.88
N GLN A 367 -14.01 -9.42 -4.75
CA GLN A 367 -12.81 -10.16 -4.33
C GLN A 367 -11.72 -10.08 -5.41
N VAL A 368 -12.09 -10.20 -6.68
CA VAL A 368 -11.15 -10.34 -7.81
C VAL A 368 -10.77 -9.01 -8.45
N ALA A 369 -11.69 -8.06 -8.58
CA ALA A 369 -11.50 -6.85 -9.38
C ALA A 369 -10.28 -6.01 -8.93
N THR A 370 -10.06 -5.93 -7.62
CA THR A 370 -8.97 -5.15 -7.01
C THR A 370 -7.77 -5.99 -6.60
N ALA A 371 -7.75 -7.28 -6.94
CA ALA A 371 -6.59 -8.14 -6.71
C ALA A 371 -5.58 -7.98 -7.84
N GLY A 372 -4.29 -7.98 -7.51
CA GLY A 372 -3.20 -8.09 -8.48
C GLY A 372 -2.99 -9.54 -8.96
N GLU A 373 -3.35 -10.52 -8.12
CA GLU A 373 -3.29 -11.94 -8.44
C GLU A 373 -4.36 -12.76 -7.71
N VAL A 374 -4.67 -13.94 -8.24
CA VAL A 374 -5.76 -14.79 -7.77
C VAL A 374 -5.27 -16.22 -7.61
N PHE A 375 -5.45 -16.76 -6.39
CA PHE A 375 -5.18 -18.15 -6.04
C PHE A 375 -6.50 -18.87 -5.82
N VAL A 376 -6.66 -20.01 -6.48
CA VAL A 376 -7.86 -20.83 -6.43
C VAL A 376 -7.50 -22.25 -6.02
N VAL A 377 -8.19 -22.81 -5.04
CA VAL A 377 -8.08 -24.25 -4.72
C VAL A 377 -9.33 -24.97 -5.22
N GLY A 378 -9.18 -25.87 -6.19
CA GLY A 378 -10.34 -26.47 -6.87
C GLY A 378 -10.01 -27.67 -7.74
N GLU A 379 -10.83 -27.89 -8.78
CA GLU A 379 -10.66 -28.95 -9.77
C GLU A 379 -10.82 -28.31 -11.15
N VAL A 380 -9.82 -28.42 -12.02
CA VAL A 380 -9.91 -27.95 -13.41
C VAL A 380 -10.57 -29.05 -14.24
N LEU A 381 -11.65 -28.68 -14.93
CA LEU A 381 -12.44 -29.57 -15.77
C LEU A 381 -11.85 -29.66 -17.19
N GLU A 382 -12.35 -30.62 -17.98
CA GLU A 382 -11.92 -30.82 -19.37
C GLU A 382 -12.26 -29.65 -20.30
N ASP A 383 -13.18 -28.77 -19.88
CA ASP A 383 -13.59 -27.56 -20.60
C ASP A 383 -12.78 -26.31 -20.18
N ASP A 384 -11.65 -26.51 -19.50
CA ASP A 384 -10.76 -25.47 -18.95
C ASP A 384 -11.39 -24.55 -17.89
N THR A 385 -12.59 -24.87 -17.38
CA THR A 385 -13.21 -24.15 -16.27
C THR A 385 -12.85 -24.80 -14.93
N VAL A 386 -12.82 -24.00 -13.87
CA VAL A 386 -12.71 -24.55 -12.50
C VAL A 386 -14.10 -24.94 -12.01
N LYS A 387 -14.22 -26.09 -11.37
CA LYS A 387 -15.50 -26.65 -10.90
C LYS A 387 -16.20 -25.78 -9.84
N GLY A 388 -17.53 -25.72 -9.91
CA GLY A 388 -18.40 -25.11 -8.89
C GLY A 388 -18.51 -23.58 -8.97
N GLY A 389 -19.02 -22.96 -7.91
CA GLY A 389 -19.16 -21.49 -7.82
C GLY A 389 -17.82 -20.75 -7.75
N THR A 390 -16.79 -21.42 -7.23
CA THR A 390 -15.39 -20.98 -7.25
C THR A 390 -14.88 -20.68 -8.65
N GLY A 391 -15.37 -21.40 -9.66
CA GLY A 391 -14.98 -21.19 -11.06
C GLY A 391 -15.26 -19.79 -11.57
N TRP A 392 -16.27 -19.11 -11.02
CA TRP A 392 -16.55 -17.74 -11.40
C TRP A 392 -15.40 -16.78 -11.05
N GLY A 393 -14.73 -16.97 -9.91
CA GLY A 393 -13.56 -16.18 -9.55
C GLY A 393 -12.38 -16.40 -10.51
N ALA A 394 -12.18 -17.63 -10.98
CA ALA A 394 -11.18 -17.96 -11.99
C ALA A 394 -11.52 -17.33 -13.35
N GLU A 395 -12.76 -17.41 -13.83
CA GLU A 395 -13.15 -16.79 -15.10
C GLU A 395 -13.06 -15.26 -15.07
N LEU A 396 -13.42 -14.64 -13.94
CA LEU A 396 -13.22 -13.20 -13.75
C LEU A 396 -11.73 -12.84 -13.82
N ALA A 397 -10.86 -13.64 -13.20
CA ALA A 397 -9.42 -13.43 -13.26
C ALA A 397 -8.89 -13.55 -14.70
N LYS A 398 -9.35 -14.54 -15.49
CA LYS A 398 -9.02 -14.67 -16.92
C LYS A 398 -9.47 -13.45 -17.71
N HIS A 399 -10.73 -13.02 -17.53
CA HIS A 399 -11.30 -11.87 -18.24
C HIS A 399 -10.56 -10.56 -17.93
N LEU A 400 -10.21 -10.35 -16.66
CA LEU A 400 -9.46 -9.19 -16.17
C LEU A 400 -7.94 -9.33 -16.37
N ARG A 401 -7.47 -10.39 -17.04
CA ARG A 401 -6.06 -10.69 -17.32
C ARG A 401 -5.17 -10.62 -16.08
N LYS A 402 -5.69 -11.13 -14.96
CA LYS A 402 -4.95 -11.23 -13.69
C LYS A 402 -4.03 -12.44 -13.72
N ARG A 403 -2.95 -12.38 -12.92
CA ARG A 403 -2.17 -13.58 -12.60
C ARG A 403 -3.08 -14.56 -11.90
N LEU A 404 -3.23 -15.75 -12.48
CA LEU A 404 -4.18 -16.74 -12.02
C LEU A 404 -3.46 -18.07 -11.80
N PHE A 405 -3.61 -18.59 -10.58
CA PHE A 405 -3.06 -19.86 -10.16
C PHE A 405 -4.18 -20.73 -9.59
N VAL A 406 -4.27 -21.99 -10.04
CA VAL A 406 -5.19 -22.98 -9.51
C VAL A 406 -4.39 -24.14 -8.95
N PHE A 407 -4.58 -24.47 -7.68
CA PHE A 407 -4.20 -25.78 -7.16
C PHE A 407 -5.31 -26.77 -7.47
N ASP A 408 -5.03 -27.70 -8.39
CA ASP A 408 -5.96 -28.75 -8.75
C ASP A 408 -5.86 -29.90 -7.74
N GLN A 409 -6.90 -30.09 -6.92
CA GLN A 409 -6.91 -31.10 -5.87
C GLN A 409 -6.93 -32.55 -6.39
N LYS A 410 -7.34 -32.79 -7.65
CA LYS A 410 -7.29 -34.13 -8.24
C LYS A 410 -5.91 -34.47 -8.77
N ARG A 411 -5.22 -33.47 -9.30
CA ARG A 411 -3.86 -33.61 -9.86
C ARG A 411 -2.76 -33.33 -8.83
N GLU A 412 -3.13 -32.74 -7.69
CA GLU A 412 -2.24 -32.32 -6.60
C GLU A 412 -1.08 -31.43 -7.08
N GLN A 413 -1.38 -30.51 -8.01
CA GLN A 413 -0.38 -29.62 -8.59
C GLN A 413 -0.92 -28.21 -8.83
N TRP A 414 -0.02 -27.24 -8.87
CA TRP A 414 -0.32 -25.88 -9.29
C TRP A 414 -0.37 -25.77 -10.82
N LEU A 415 -1.39 -25.08 -11.30
CA LEU A 415 -1.60 -24.71 -12.69
C LEU A 415 -1.66 -23.19 -12.79
N THR A 416 -1.16 -22.63 -13.88
CA THR A 416 -1.33 -21.21 -14.22
C THR A 416 -2.05 -21.08 -15.55
N TRP A 417 -2.81 -19.99 -15.71
CA TRP A 417 -3.49 -19.67 -16.94
C TRP A 417 -2.64 -18.72 -17.78
N GLY A 418 -2.26 -19.16 -18.98
CA GLY A 418 -1.48 -18.38 -19.95
C GLY A 418 -1.79 -18.83 -21.37
N ASP A 419 -1.78 -17.89 -22.32
CA ASP A 419 -2.01 -18.17 -23.75
C ASP A 419 -3.30 -18.96 -24.05
N GLY A 420 -4.33 -18.75 -23.21
CA GLY A 420 -5.63 -19.41 -23.36
C GLY A 420 -5.68 -20.86 -22.92
N THR A 421 -4.68 -21.37 -22.20
CA THR A 421 -4.63 -22.76 -21.70
C THR A 421 -4.09 -22.85 -20.27
N TRP A 422 -4.40 -23.95 -19.58
CA TRP A 422 -3.79 -24.28 -18.29
C TRP A 422 -2.45 -25.00 -18.49
N ALA A 423 -1.40 -24.49 -17.87
CA ALA A 423 -0.09 -25.13 -17.84
C ALA A 423 0.33 -25.43 -16.39
N PRO A 424 0.99 -26.58 -16.12
CA PRO A 424 1.67 -26.81 -14.85
C PRO A 424 2.70 -25.71 -14.58
N VAL A 425 2.80 -25.30 -13.32
CA VAL A 425 3.77 -24.30 -12.87
C VAL A 425 4.40 -24.76 -11.56
N ASP A 426 5.63 -24.31 -11.32
CA ASP A 426 6.23 -24.46 -10.00
C ASP A 426 5.36 -23.80 -8.93
N PRO A 427 5.35 -24.32 -7.69
CA PRO A 427 4.52 -23.77 -6.62
C PRO A 427 4.72 -22.25 -6.47
N PRO A 428 3.66 -21.43 -6.66
CA PRO A 428 3.80 -19.98 -6.75
C PRO A 428 4.08 -19.37 -5.36
N CYS A 429 4.46 -18.10 -5.39
CA CYS A 429 4.53 -17.20 -4.24
C CYS A 429 3.51 -16.06 -4.41
N ILE A 430 3.10 -15.47 -3.28
CA ILE A 430 2.32 -14.24 -3.24
C ILE A 430 3.27 -13.08 -3.50
N GLU A 431 3.05 -12.37 -4.60
CA GLU A 431 3.91 -11.26 -5.04
C GLU A 431 3.15 -9.93 -5.07
N ARG A 432 1.81 -9.94 -5.09
CA ARG A 432 0.99 -8.73 -5.16
C ARG A 432 0.39 -8.42 -3.80
N THR A 433 0.54 -7.17 -3.34
CA THR A 433 0.03 -6.68 -2.03
C THR A 433 -1.47 -6.87 -1.84
N ARG A 434 -2.22 -7.00 -2.92
CA ARG A 434 -3.63 -7.41 -2.89
C ARG A 434 -3.79 -8.67 -3.69
N PHE A 435 -4.22 -9.75 -3.05
CA PHE A 435 -4.40 -11.02 -3.71
C PHE A 435 -5.72 -11.67 -3.29
N THR A 436 -6.35 -12.39 -4.20
CA THR A 436 -7.56 -13.16 -3.89
C THR A 436 -7.18 -14.58 -3.49
N GLY A 437 -7.74 -15.07 -2.39
CA GLY A 437 -7.74 -16.49 -2.05
C GLY A 437 -9.17 -16.99 -2.06
N THR A 438 -9.50 -17.88 -3.01
CA THR A 438 -10.82 -18.52 -3.10
C THR A 438 -10.68 -20.00 -3.37
N GLY A 439 -11.76 -20.76 -3.24
CA GLY A 439 -11.68 -22.19 -3.49
C GLY A 439 -12.94 -22.97 -3.18
N THR A 440 -12.78 -24.28 -3.27
CA THR A 440 -13.78 -25.29 -2.93
C THR A 440 -14.19 -25.23 -1.45
N ARG A 441 -15.46 -25.56 -1.18
CA ARG A 441 -15.96 -25.80 0.17
C ARG A 441 -15.53 -27.16 0.74
N PHE A 442 -15.12 -28.07 -0.14
CA PHE A 442 -14.66 -29.42 0.17
C PHE A 442 -13.15 -29.49 -0.03
N LEU A 443 -12.42 -28.87 0.89
CA LEU A 443 -10.97 -28.78 0.87
C LEU A 443 -10.36 -30.14 1.25
N SER A 444 -9.42 -30.65 0.44
CA SER A 444 -8.63 -31.85 0.77
C SER A 444 -7.42 -31.48 1.64
N ASP A 445 -6.79 -32.48 2.25
CA ASP A 445 -5.56 -32.26 3.02
C ASP A 445 -4.43 -31.70 2.13
N ALA A 446 -4.31 -32.19 0.89
CA ALA A 446 -3.39 -31.64 -0.10
C ALA A 446 -3.71 -30.17 -0.44
N GLY A 447 -4.99 -29.82 -0.60
CA GLY A 447 -5.42 -28.44 -0.84
C GLY A 447 -5.11 -27.51 0.34
N ARG A 448 -5.31 -27.99 1.58
CA ARG A 448 -4.91 -27.27 2.80
C ARG A 448 -3.40 -27.03 2.83
N GLN A 449 -2.61 -28.09 2.62
CA GLN A 449 -1.15 -28.00 2.62
C GLN A 449 -0.66 -27.03 1.55
N ALA A 450 -1.26 -27.05 0.35
CA ALA A 450 -0.90 -26.13 -0.72
C ALA A 450 -1.09 -24.66 -0.35
N ILE A 451 -2.14 -24.32 0.42
CA ILE A 451 -2.35 -22.97 0.96
C ILE A 451 -1.28 -22.64 2.00
N GLU A 452 -1.04 -23.53 2.97
CA GLU A 452 -0.04 -23.28 4.01
C GLU A 452 1.36 -23.10 3.42
N ASP A 453 1.75 -23.95 2.48
CA ASP A 453 3.04 -23.86 1.79
C ASP A 453 3.13 -22.60 0.91
N LEU A 454 2.02 -22.13 0.34
CA LEU A 454 2.00 -20.86 -0.41
C LEU A 454 2.41 -19.70 0.49
N PHE A 455 1.84 -19.60 1.69
CA PHE A 455 2.23 -18.55 2.63
C PHE A 455 3.62 -18.76 3.19
N GLU A 456 4.01 -19.98 3.51
CA GLU A 456 5.36 -20.30 4.01
C GLU A 456 6.44 -19.90 2.98
N ARG A 457 6.25 -20.26 1.70
CA ARG A 457 7.18 -19.83 0.63
C ARG A 457 7.22 -18.32 0.47
N SER A 458 6.10 -17.64 0.70
CA SER A 458 5.98 -16.19 0.50
C SER A 458 6.55 -15.39 1.68
N PHE A 459 6.40 -15.90 2.92
CA PHE A 459 6.57 -15.14 4.15
C PHE A 459 7.39 -15.83 5.25
N GLY A 460 7.61 -17.15 5.20
CA GLY A 460 8.16 -17.96 6.31
C GLY A 460 9.65 -17.80 6.60
N ASN A 461 10.45 -17.39 5.60
CA ASN A 461 11.89 -17.13 5.77
C ASN A 461 12.22 -15.64 5.99
N ARG A 462 11.37 -14.92 6.74
CA ARG A 462 11.56 -13.47 6.97
C ARG A 462 11.78 -13.16 8.43
#